data_AF-A0A972TBL7-F1
#
_entry.id   AF-A0A972TBL7-F1
#
_cell.length_a   1.000
_cell.length_b   1.000
_cell.length_c   1.000
_cell.angle_alpha   90.00
_cell.angle_beta   90.00
_cell.angle_gamma   90.00
#
_symmetry.space_group_name_H-M   'P 1'
#
loop_
_entity.id
_entity.type
_entity.pdbx_description
1 polymer ?
#
loop_
_entity_poly.entity_id
_entity_poly.type
_entity_poly.pdbx_seq_one_letter_code
_entity_poly.pdbx_strand_id
1 'polypeptide(L)'
;MQPGVSSAVTARDKYIKAEACYNKLCKSPKKQKYRHNWLNCIKKFQAVYRHDPSGPWAAAGLYMSGKLYQELYKKSYKKSDKKEALDLFERIVKRFPKSRYKYKAAVAIRSFSISRGQKIASTKTAKKQIKTAKKQKKNNKTCTITGLRFWSNPNYTRIVIDADRETSYVHRLLRKDPSIKKPQRLYVDLKSSILGKTTEKRIP
;
A
#
# COMPACT_ATOMS: atom_id res chain seq x y z
N MET A 1 53.18 16.29 4.80
CA MET A 1 52.00 16.59 3.95
C MET A 1 51.21 15.31 3.78
N GLN A 2 50.03 15.18 4.40
CA GLN A 2 49.14 14.04 4.15
C GLN A 2 48.18 14.39 2.99
N PRO A 3 48.03 13.53 1.97
CA PRO A 3 47.09 13.76 0.89
C PRO A 3 45.65 13.58 1.40
N GLY A 4 44.85 14.64 1.33
CA GLY A 4 43.43 14.61 1.68
C GLY A 4 42.65 13.71 0.73
N VAL A 5 42.21 12.55 1.21
CA VAL A 5 41.30 11.65 0.49
C VAL A 5 39.94 12.33 0.32
N SER A 6 39.73 12.98 -0.83
CA SER A 6 38.42 13.45 -1.26
C SER A 6 37.52 12.22 -1.47
N SER A 7 36.63 11.92 -0.51
CA SER A 7 35.70 10.80 -0.62
C SER A 7 34.75 11.05 -1.78
N ALA A 8 34.87 10.24 -2.85
CA ALA A 8 34.01 10.33 -4.01
C ALA A 8 32.54 10.13 -3.62
N VAL A 9 31.64 10.99 -4.12
CA VAL A 9 30.20 10.92 -3.82
C VAL A 9 29.64 9.55 -4.21
N THR A 10 29.13 8.81 -3.23
CA THR A 10 28.62 7.46 -3.45
C THR A 10 27.16 7.45 -3.93
N ALA A 11 26.70 6.31 -4.46
CA ALA A 11 25.28 6.10 -4.78
C ALA A 11 24.39 6.25 -3.53
N ARG A 12 24.90 5.86 -2.35
CA ARG A 12 24.23 6.04 -1.06
C ARG A 12 24.01 7.52 -0.74
N ASP A 13 25.03 8.35 -0.92
CA ASP A 13 24.92 9.79 -0.65
C ASP A 13 23.91 10.46 -1.58
N LYS A 14 23.88 10.06 -2.86
CA LYS A 14 22.86 10.52 -3.81
C LYS A 14 21.46 10.10 -3.37
N TYR A 15 21.30 8.90 -2.83
CA TYR A 15 20.02 8.41 -2.32
C TYR A 15 19.56 9.19 -1.08
N ILE A 16 20.46 9.46 -0.13
CA ILE A 16 20.16 10.29 1.06
C ILE A 16 19.72 11.69 0.64
N LYS A 17 20.42 12.31 -0.33
CA LYS A 17 20.02 13.62 -0.89
C LYS A 17 18.65 13.57 -1.56
N ALA A 18 18.30 12.47 -2.22
CA ALA A 18 16.99 12.27 -2.82
C ALA A 18 15.88 12.10 -1.75
N GLU A 19 16.15 11.35 -0.67
CA GLU A 19 15.23 11.23 0.47
C GLU A 19 15.02 12.57 1.17
N ALA A 20 16.07 13.36 1.36
CA ALA A 20 15.94 14.70 1.92
C ALA A 20 15.04 15.61 1.06
N CYS A 21 15.13 15.52 -0.27
CA CYS A 21 14.22 16.21 -1.19
C CYS A 21 12.76 15.78 -0.96
N TYR A 22 12.53 14.47 -0.92
CA TYR A 22 11.20 13.91 -0.72
C TYR A 22 10.61 14.30 0.65
N ASN A 23 11.39 14.20 1.72
CA ASN A 23 10.97 14.58 3.07
C ASN A 23 10.61 16.07 3.16
N LYS A 24 11.40 16.94 2.52
CA LYS A 24 11.08 18.38 2.41
C LYS A 24 9.76 18.61 1.66
N LEU A 25 9.51 17.85 0.59
CA LEU A 25 8.25 17.91 -0.16
C LEU A 25 7.07 17.44 0.70
N CYS A 26 7.21 16.34 1.44
CA CYS A 26 6.18 15.82 2.34
C CYS A 26 5.80 16.83 3.43
N LYS A 27 6.77 17.59 3.96
CA LYS A 27 6.52 18.63 4.97
C LYS A 27 5.83 19.89 4.45
N SER A 28 5.75 20.08 3.12
CA SER A 28 5.22 21.30 2.50
C SER A 28 3.98 21.00 1.63
N PRO A 29 2.75 21.07 2.18
CA PRO A 29 1.51 20.85 1.42
C PRO A 29 1.40 21.77 0.19
N LYS A 30 1.84 23.03 0.32
CA LYS A 30 1.91 24.01 -0.78
C LYS A 30 2.77 23.48 -1.94
N LYS A 31 3.94 22.90 -1.65
CA LYS A 31 4.84 22.35 -2.68
C LYS A 31 4.30 21.06 -3.30
N GLN A 32 3.60 20.24 -2.52
CA GLN A 32 2.97 19.02 -3.02
C GLN A 32 1.89 19.25 -4.08
N LYS A 33 1.28 20.44 -4.13
CA LYS A 33 0.29 20.81 -5.15
C LYS A 33 0.91 20.82 -6.55
N TYR A 34 2.20 21.15 -6.66
CA TYR A 34 2.85 21.35 -7.95
C TYR A 34 3.67 20.15 -8.39
N ARG A 35 3.33 19.63 -9.57
CA ARG A 35 3.97 18.47 -10.21
C ARG A 35 5.50 18.57 -10.31
N HIS A 36 6.03 19.74 -10.66
CA HIS A 36 7.48 19.91 -10.88
C HIS A 36 8.29 19.58 -9.62
N ASN A 37 7.75 19.83 -8.41
CA ASN A 37 8.43 19.52 -7.16
C ASN A 37 8.60 18.01 -6.97
N TRP A 38 7.60 17.21 -7.34
CA TRP A 38 7.69 15.76 -7.34
C TRP A 38 8.72 15.28 -8.36
N LEU A 39 8.67 15.81 -9.59
CA LEU A 39 9.63 15.47 -10.65
C LEU A 39 11.06 15.79 -10.25
N ASN A 40 11.29 16.89 -9.54
CA ASN A 40 12.62 17.27 -9.05
C ASN A 40 13.20 16.28 -8.03
N CYS A 41 12.36 15.64 -7.20
CA CYS A 41 12.81 14.58 -6.30
C CYS A 41 12.94 13.23 -7.04
N ILE A 42 12.04 12.92 -7.98
CA ILE A 42 12.15 11.74 -8.85
C ILE A 42 13.48 11.73 -9.61
N LYS A 43 13.86 12.86 -10.21
CA LYS A 43 15.13 13.02 -10.94
C LYS A 43 16.35 12.70 -10.06
N LYS A 44 16.30 13.02 -8.76
CA LYS A 44 17.36 12.69 -7.80
C LYS A 44 17.43 11.20 -7.51
N PHE A 45 16.29 10.54 -7.31
CA PHE A 45 16.26 9.08 -7.16
C PHE A 45 16.72 8.35 -8.43
N GLN A 46 16.35 8.84 -9.62
CA GLN A 46 16.85 8.30 -10.89
C GLN A 46 18.36 8.53 -11.04
N ALA A 47 18.92 9.60 -10.48
CA ALA A 47 20.37 9.82 -10.48
C ALA A 47 21.14 8.78 -9.66
N VAL A 48 20.51 8.18 -8.64
CA VAL A 48 21.09 7.04 -7.89
C VAL A 48 21.29 5.85 -8.83
N TYR A 49 20.24 5.50 -9.59
CA TYR A 49 20.30 4.41 -10.56
C TYR A 49 21.29 4.69 -11.69
N ARG A 50 21.34 5.93 -12.21
CA ARG A 50 22.28 6.32 -13.26
C ARG A 50 23.73 6.31 -12.80
N HIS A 51 23.98 6.58 -11.52
CA HIS A 51 25.33 6.59 -10.97
C HIS A 51 25.90 5.19 -10.81
N ASP A 52 25.08 4.27 -10.30
CA ASP A 52 25.47 2.88 -10.12
C ASP A 52 24.28 1.97 -10.49
N PRO A 53 24.16 1.56 -11.77
CA PRO A 53 23.03 0.78 -12.24
C PRO A 53 22.99 -0.67 -11.74
N SER A 54 24.12 -1.23 -11.31
CA SER A 54 24.22 -2.61 -10.78
C SER A 54 24.32 -2.65 -9.26
N GLY A 55 24.48 -1.49 -8.62
CA GLY A 55 24.70 -1.37 -7.19
C GLY A 55 23.51 -1.75 -6.32
N PRO A 56 23.76 -1.95 -5.01
CA PRO A 56 22.72 -2.28 -4.04
C PRO A 56 21.66 -1.17 -3.90
N TRP A 57 22.03 0.09 -4.16
CA TRP A 57 21.15 1.26 -4.09
C TRP A 57 20.37 1.53 -5.39
N ALA A 58 20.74 0.89 -6.49
CA ALA A 58 20.12 1.05 -7.80
C ALA A 58 18.62 0.72 -7.77
N ALA A 59 18.29 -0.44 -7.20
CA ALA A 59 16.91 -0.90 -7.03
C ALA A 59 16.11 0.00 -6.06
N ALA A 60 16.75 0.54 -5.02
CA ALA A 60 16.13 1.47 -4.09
C ALA A 60 15.74 2.79 -4.76
N GLY A 61 16.65 3.36 -5.55
CA GLY A 61 16.40 4.57 -6.33
C GLY A 61 15.24 4.39 -7.31
N LEU A 62 15.25 3.32 -8.11
CA LEU A 62 14.15 3.01 -9.04
C LEU A 62 12.82 2.83 -8.30
N TYR A 63 12.82 2.11 -7.16
CA TYR A 63 11.60 1.85 -6.41
C TYR A 63 10.98 3.15 -5.89
N MET A 64 11.81 4.03 -5.32
CA MET A 64 11.34 5.32 -4.84
C MET A 64 10.85 6.22 -5.98
N SER A 65 11.55 6.25 -7.12
CA SER A 65 11.05 6.94 -8.32
C SER A 65 9.67 6.44 -8.74
N GLY A 66 9.46 5.11 -8.81
CA GLY A 66 8.17 4.51 -9.15
C GLY A 66 7.08 4.84 -8.13
N LYS A 67 7.42 4.84 -6.83
CA LYS A 67 6.50 5.22 -5.75
C LYS A 67 6.06 6.69 -5.85
N LEU A 68 6.98 7.60 -6.17
CA LEU A 68 6.64 9.02 -6.33
C LEU A 68 5.74 9.26 -7.56
N TYR A 69 5.97 8.55 -8.67
CA TYR A 69 5.06 8.56 -9.80
C TYR A 69 3.68 7.97 -9.47
N GLN A 70 3.63 6.91 -8.64
CA GLN A 70 2.37 6.36 -8.14
C GLN A 70 1.58 7.40 -7.33
N GLU A 71 2.23 8.15 -6.45
CA GLU A 71 1.58 9.23 -5.69
C GLU A 71 1.12 10.37 -6.60
N LEU A 72 1.92 10.77 -7.60
CA LEU A 72 1.51 11.73 -8.62
C LEU A 72 0.27 11.27 -9.39
N TYR A 73 0.21 9.99 -9.76
CA TYR A 73 -0.95 9.41 -10.44
C TYR A 73 -2.19 9.42 -9.53
N LYS A 74 -2.06 9.11 -8.23
CA LYS A 74 -3.19 9.19 -7.29
C LYS A 74 -3.78 10.60 -7.17
N LYS A 75 -2.94 11.63 -7.29
CA LYS A 75 -3.38 13.03 -7.18
C LYS A 75 -3.91 13.59 -8.50
N SER A 76 -3.22 13.33 -9.61
CA SER A 76 -3.50 13.96 -10.91
C SER A 76 -4.24 13.07 -11.91
N TYR A 77 -4.31 11.76 -11.65
CA TYR A 77 -4.85 10.74 -12.56
C TYR A 77 -4.21 10.70 -13.95
N LYS A 78 -3.03 11.32 -14.13
CA LYS A 78 -2.35 11.38 -15.41
C LYS A 78 -1.82 10.00 -15.80
N LYS A 79 -2.33 9.44 -16.91
CA LYS A 79 -1.95 8.10 -17.40
C LYS A 79 -0.44 7.96 -17.64
N SER A 80 0.25 9.06 -18.02
CA SER A 80 1.70 9.04 -18.22
C SER A 80 2.45 8.69 -16.93
N ASP A 81 2.07 9.24 -15.78
CA ASP A 81 2.70 8.91 -14.49
C ASP A 81 2.49 7.46 -14.09
N LYS A 82 1.30 6.94 -14.37
CA LYS A 82 1.02 5.52 -14.15
C LYS A 82 1.94 4.65 -14.99
N LYS A 83 2.12 4.99 -16.27
CA LYS A 83 3.00 4.25 -17.19
C LYS A 83 4.45 4.28 -16.69
N GLU A 84 4.95 5.45 -16.30
CA GLU A 84 6.29 5.60 -15.72
C GLU A 84 6.48 4.78 -14.43
N ALA A 85 5.50 4.81 -13.52
CA ALA A 85 5.56 4.01 -12.30
C ALA A 85 5.65 2.50 -12.60
N LEU A 86 4.82 2.02 -13.52
CA LEU A 86 4.80 0.62 -13.93
C LEU A 86 6.11 0.20 -14.60
N ASP A 87 6.63 1.00 -15.53
CA ASP A 87 7.92 0.71 -16.20
C ASP A 87 9.06 0.57 -15.18
N LEU A 88 9.14 1.50 -14.23
CA LEU A 88 10.16 1.47 -13.19
C LEU A 88 10.01 0.22 -12.30
N PHE A 89 8.80 -0.14 -11.89
CA PHE A 89 8.57 -1.34 -11.09
C PHE A 89 8.87 -2.63 -11.86
N GLU A 90 8.47 -2.72 -13.13
CA GLU A 90 8.77 -3.87 -13.98
C GLU A 90 10.28 -4.03 -14.20
N ARG A 91 10.99 -2.91 -14.39
CA ARG A 91 12.44 -2.89 -14.50
C ARG A 91 13.12 -3.46 -13.25
N ILE A 92 12.58 -3.18 -12.06
CA ILE A 92 13.11 -3.74 -10.80
C ILE A 92 12.91 -5.26 -10.77
N VAL A 93 11.71 -5.73 -11.12
CA VAL A 93 11.40 -7.17 -11.12
C VAL A 93 12.31 -7.93 -12.09
N LYS A 94 12.60 -7.34 -13.27
CA LYS A 94 13.44 -7.94 -14.31
C LYS A 94 14.93 -7.87 -13.99
N ARG A 95 15.45 -6.70 -13.62
CA ARG A 95 16.92 -6.47 -13.48
C ARG A 95 17.48 -6.77 -12.09
N PHE A 96 16.64 -6.81 -11.05
CA PHE A 96 17.09 -6.99 -9.67
C PHE A 96 16.39 -8.18 -8.98
N PRO A 97 16.53 -9.41 -9.51
CA PRO A 97 15.80 -10.58 -9.00
C PRO A 97 16.16 -10.97 -7.57
N LYS A 98 17.37 -10.61 -7.11
CA LYS A 98 17.86 -10.87 -5.74
C LYS A 98 17.58 -9.72 -4.76
N SER A 99 17.08 -8.58 -5.23
CA SER A 99 16.86 -7.41 -4.38
C SER A 99 15.56 -7.52 -3.58
N ARG A 100 15.59 -7.03 -2.32
CA ARG A 100 14.38 -6.87 -1.49
C ARG A 100 13.27 -6.04 -2.17
N TYR A 101 13.64 -5.20 -3.13
CA TYR A 101 12.70 -4.35 -3.86
C TYR A 101 11.93 -5.09 -4.96
N LYS A 102 12.33 -6.30 -5.37
CA LYS A 102 11.58 -7.14 -6.32
C LYS A 102 10.16 -7.39 -5.83
N TYR A 103 10.03 -7.90 -4.61
CA TYR A 103 8.73 -8.21 -4.03
C TYR A 103 7.87 -6.95 -3.86
N LYS A 104 8.47 -5.87 -3.37
CA LYS A 104 7.78 -4.58 -3.20
C LYS A 104 7.29 -4.02 -4.55
N ALA A 105 8.11 -4.09 -5.59
CA ALA A 105 7.76 -3.65 -6.94
C ALA A 105 6.63 -4.50 -7.54
N ALA A 106 6.68 -5.83 -7.38
CA ALA A 106 5.62 -6.73 -7.83
C ALA A 106 4.26 -6.42 -7.17
N VAL A 107 4.26 -6.15 -5.86
CA VAL A 107 3.07 -5.73 -5.12
C VAL A 107 2.55 -4.38 -5.63
N ALA A 108 3.44 -3.42 -5.90
CA ALA A 108 3.07 -2.13 -6.45
C ALA A 108 2.39 -2.25 -7.83
N ILE A 109 2.94 -3.09 -8.74
CA ILE A 109 2.32 -3.40 -10.03
C ILE A 109 0.92 -3.98 -9.85
N ARG A 110 0.75 -4.92 -8.93
CA ARG A 110 -0.57 -5.52 -8.63
C ARG A 110 -1.59 -4.47 -8.17
N SER A 111 -1.17 -3.50 -7.34
CA SER A 111 -2.04 -2.41 -6.87
C SER A 111 -2.60 -1.54 -8.01
N PHE A 112 -1.84 -1.32 -9.08
CA PHE A 112 -2.31 -0.61 -10.28
C PHE A 112 -3.30 -1.41 -11.14
N SER A 113 -3.27 -2.73 -11.03
CA SER A 113 -4.20 -3.62 -11.74
C SER A 113 -5.54 -3.71 -11.00
N ILE A 114 -5.51 -3.74 -9.67
CA ILE A 114 -6.72 -3.70 -8.84
C ILE A 114 -7.47 -2.37 -9.03
N SER A 115 -6.76 -1.24 -9.15
CA SER A 115 -7.39 0.06 -9.44
C SER A 115 -8.00 0.19 -10.84
N ARG A 116 -7.62 -0.67 -11.82
CA ARG A 116 -8.30 -0.73 -13.14
C ARG A 116 -9.67 -1.38 -13.05
N GLY A 117 -9.84 -2.39 -12.19
CA GLY A 117 -11.11 -3.10 -12.00
C GLY A 117 -12.19 -2.28 -11.29
N GLN A 118 -11.83 -1.19 -10.61
CA GLN A 118 -12.78 -0.34 -9.88
C GLN A 118 -13.44 0.77 -10.73
N LYS A 119 -12.93 1.10 -11.93
CA LYS A 119 -13.49 2.17 -12.78
C LYS A 119 -14.54 1.72 -13.82
N ILE A 120 -14.89 0.44 -13.87
CA ILE A 120 -15.96 -0.08 -14.76
C ILE A 120 -17.22 -0.49 -13.97
N ALA A 121 -17.18 -0.47 -12.63
CA ALA A 121 -18.29 -0.95 -11.79
C ALA A 121 -19.24 0.15 -11.30
N SER A 122 -19.38 1.25 -12.05
CA SER A 122 -20.49 2.21 -11.86
C SER A 122 -21.51 2.06 -12.99
N THR A 123 -21.92 0.82 -13.24
CA THR A 123 -23.26 0.42 -13.69
C THR A 123 -23.27 -1.09 -13.83
N LYS A 124 -24.28 -1.71 -13.19
CA LYS A 124 -24.70 -3.10 -13.35
C LYS A 124 -23.86 -4.18 -12.62
N THR A 125 -24.40 -4.48 -11.44
CA THR A 125 -24.78 -5.84 -11.02
C THR A 125 -23.68 -6.73 -10.46
N ALA A 126 -23.91 -7.11 -9.21
CA ALA A 126 -23.32 -8.23 -8.52
C ALA A 126 -23.15 -9.48 -9.41
N LYS A 127 -21.92 -10.04 -9.45
CA LYS A 127 -21.57 -11.48 -9.46
C LYS A 127 -20.15 -11.71 -10.02
N LYS A 128 -19.20 -12.05 -9.14
CA LYS A 128 -18.18 -13.13 -9.24
C LYS A 128 -17.06 -12.85 -8.23
N GLN A 129 -17.07 -13.50 -7.05
CA GLN A 129 -16.52 -14.84 -6.79
C GLN A 129 -15.07 -14.94 -7.28
N ILE A 130 -14.06 -14.77 -6.41
CA ILE A 130 -13.57 -15.78 -5.47
C ILE A 130 -13.67 -17.18 -6.08
N LYS A 131 -12.63 -17.57 -6.81
CA LYS A 131 -12.32 -18.97 -7.09
C LYS A 131 -10.90 -19.25 -6.59
N THR A 132 -10.81 -19.77 -5.39
CA THR A 132 -9.97 -20.93 -5.11
C THR A 132 -10.88 -21.94 -4.43
N ALA A 133 -11.46 -22.80 -5.28
CA ALA A 133 -12.23 -23.94 -4.86
C ALA A 133 -11.28 -24.96 -4.22
N LYS A 134 -11.44 -25.18 -2.92
CA LYS A 134 -11.44 -26.55 -2.41
C LYS A 134 -12.82 -26.82 -1.82
N LYS A 135 -13.45 -27.87 -2.37
CA LYS A 135 -14.73 -28.46 -1.96
C LYS A 135 -14.88 -28.44 -0.44
N GLN A 136 -16.02 -28.00 0.07
CA GLN A 136 -16.64 -28.65 1.21
C GLN A 136 -18.16 -28.41 1.25
N LYS A 137 -18.85 -29.48 1.63
CA LYS A 137 -20.29 -29.73 1.65
C LYS A 137 -21.10 -28.59 2.29
N LYS A 138 -22.30 -28.35 1.73
CA LYS A 138 -23.42 -27.70 2.43
C LYS A 138 -23.72 -28.49 3.71
N ASN A 139 -23.14 -28.04 4.80
CA ASN A 139 -23.69 -28.24 6.13
C ASN A 139 -24.14 -26.86 6.57
N ASN A 140 -25.44 -26.69 6.82
CA ASN A 140 -26.04 -25.50 7.45
C ASN A 140 -25.59 -25.41 8.92
N LYS A 141 -24.28 -25.38 9.16
CA LYS A 141 -23.69 -25.25 10.48
C LYS A 141 -23.31 -23.80 10.65
N THR A 142 -23.99 -23.13 11.57
CA THR A 142 -23.67 -21.78 12.02
C THR A 142 -22.26 -21.75 12.61
N CYS A 143 -21.48 -20.73 12.27
CA CYS A 143 -20.15 -20.51 12.82
C CYS A 143 -20.24 -19.80 14.17
N THR A 144 -19.52 -20.24 15.18
CA THR A 144 -19.50 -19.59 16.50
C THR A 144 -18.27 -18.70 16.62
N ILE A 145 -18.49 -17.42 16.94
CA ILE A 145 -17.41 -16.48 17.22
C ILE A 145 -17.01 -16.65 18.69
N THR A 146 -15.75 -17.00 18.91
CA THR A 146 -15.21 -17.39 20.22
C THR A 146 -14.44 -16.27 20.90
N GLY A 147 -13.96 -15.29 20.15
CA GLY A 147 -13.14 -14.21 20.70
C GLY A 147 -13.06 -12.98 19.81
N LEU A 148 -12.89 -11.82 20.45
CA LEU A 148 -12.58 -10.55 19.79
C LEU A 148 -11.41 -9.90 20.52
N ARG A 149 -10.30 -9.73 19.82
CA ARG A 149 -9.08 -9.09 20.34
C ARG A 149 -8.75 -7.87 19.51
N PHE A 150 -8.26 -6.83 20.15
CA PHE A 150 -7.86 -5.62 19.45
C PHE A 150 -6.58 -5.02 20.04
N TRP A 151 -5.82 -4.35 19.20
CA TRP A 151 -4.66 -3.57 19.58
C TRP A 151 -4.66 -2.27 18.79
N SER A 152 -4.57 -1.14 19.48
CA SER A 152 -4.50 0.19 18.88
C SER A 152 -3.16 0.83 19.19
N ASN A 153 -2.54 1.44 18.19
CA ASN A 153 -1.40 2.34 18.35
C ASN A 153 -1.64 3.61 17.51
N PRO A 154 -0.76 4.63 17.57
CA PRO A 154 -0.99 5.89 16.85
C PRO A 154 -1.17 5.76 15.32
N ASN A 155 -0.72 4.67 14.70
CA ASN A 155 -0.66 4.51 13.25
C ASN A 155 -1.59 3.43 12.68
N TYR A 156 -2.16 2.53 13.50
CA TYR A 156 -3.18 1.56 13.09
C TYR A 156 -3.90 0.90 14.27
N THR A 157 -5.06 0.32 13.97
CA THR A 157 -5.78 -0.61 14.85
C THR A 157 -5.83 -1.98 14.21
N ARG A 158 -5.48 -3.02 14.96
CA ARG A 158 -5.61 -4.43 14.56
C ARG A 158 -6.78 -5.03 15.31
N ILE A 159 -7.69 -5.68 14.59
CA ILE A 159 -8.81 -6.45 15.13
C ILE A 159 -8.58 -7.91 14.71
N VAL A 160 -8.68 -8.83 15.66
CA VAL A 160 -8.60 -10.28 15.45
C VAL A 160 -9.89 -10.88 15.97
N ILE A 161 -10.59 -11.61 15.10
CA ILE A 161 -11.85 -12.29 15.40
C ILE A 161 -11.52 -13.78 15.37
N ASP A 162 -11.67 -14.43 16.51
CA ASP A 162 -11.47 -15.87 16.66
C ASP A 162 -12.82 -16.57 16.42
N ALA A 163 -12.81 -17.60 15.57
CA ALA A 163 -14.00 -18.33 15.16
C ALA A 163 -13.71 -19.84 15.18
N ASP A 164 -14.72 -20.63 15.51
CA ASP A 164 -14.62 -22.10 15.53
C ASP A 164 -14.34 -22.71 14.15
N ARG A 165 -14.74 -22.01 13.09
CA ARG A 165 -14.67 -22.47 11.69
C ARG A 165 -14.45 -21.28 10.75
N GLU A 166 -13.96 -21.58 9.56
CA GLU A 166 -13.79 -20.57 8.51
C GLU A 166 -15.16 -20.02 8.07
N THR A 167 -15.29 -18.69 8.07
CA THR A 167 -16.48 -17.99 7.58
C THR A 167 -16.13 -16.80 6.69
N SER A 168 -17.01 -16.52 5.74
CA SER A 168 -16.89 -15.33 4.88
C SER A 168 -17.38 -14.08 5.63
N TYR A 169 -16.80 -12.93 5.31
CA TYR A 169 -17.18 -11.66 5.93
C TYR A 169 -17.34 -10.52 4.93
N VAL A 170 -18.11 -9.51 5.32
CA VAL A 170 -18.26 -8.22 4.64
C VAL A 170 -17.81 -7.13 5.60
N HIS A 171 -17.18 -6.08 5.11
CA HIS A 171 -16.80 -4.96 5.96
C HIS A 171 -17.17 -3.62 5.32
N ARG A 172 -17.46 -2.62 6.16
CA ARG A 172 -17.78 -1.26 5.73
C ARG A 172 -17.32 -0.23 6.75
N LEU A 173 -16.82 0.90 6.26
CA LEU A 173 -16.58 2.07 7.09
C LEU A 173 -17.81 2.98 7.04
N LEU A 174 -18.44 3.17 8.19
CA LEU A 174 -19.48 4.15 8.41
C LEU A 174 -18.84 5.50 8.70
N ARG A 175 -19.29 6.53 7.99
CA ARG A 175 -18.78 7.89 8.17
C ARG A 175 -19.13 8.40 9.57
N LYS A 176 -18.35 9.39 10.05
CA LYS A 176 -18.72 10.17 11.24
C LYS A 176 -20.09 10.78 11.00
N ASP A 177 -20.96 10.67 11.99
CA ASP A 177 -22.29 11.26 11.98
C ASP A 177 -22.39 12.24 13.17
N PRO A 178 -22.23 13.56 12.91
CA PRO A 178 -22.27 14.58 13.94
C PRO A 178 -23.64 14.69 14.64
N SER A 179 -24.74 14.42 13.93
CA SER A 179 -26.10 14.58 14.44
C SER A 179 -26.41 13.57 15.55
N ILE A 180 -25.85 12.37 15.47
CA ILE A 180 -25.97 11.33 16.51
C ILE A 180 -24.73 11.24 17.42
N LYS A 181 -23.81 12.22 17.35
CA LYS A 181 -22.55 12.28 18.12
C LYS A 181 -21.68 11.02 18.01
N LYS A 182 -21.74 10.29 16.89
CA LYS A 182 -20.94 9.06 16.72
C LYS A 182 -19.76 9.26 15.78
N PRO A 183 -18.54 8.81 16.16
CA PRO A 183 -17.36 8.90 15.29
C PRO A 183 -17.48 7.96 14.08
N GLN A 184 -16.47 7.99 13.21
CA GLN A 184 -16.33 7.01 12.13
C GLN A 184 -16.22 5.59 12.73
N ARG A 185 -16.96 4.63 12.18
CA ARG A 185 -17.02 3.25 12.71
C ARG A 185 -16.65 2.25 11.63
N LEU A 186 -15.93 1.20 12.00
CA LEU A 186 -15.77 0.01 11.17
C LEU A 186 -16.85 -1.00 11.54
N TYR A 187 -17.57 -1.48 10.55
CA TYR A 187 -18.52 -2.58 10.69
C TYR A 187 -17.99 -3.79 9.93
N VAL A 188 -18.03 -4.96 10.56
CA VAL A 188 -17.65 -6.25 9.99
C VAL A 188 -18.80 -7.21 10.25
N ASP A 189 -19.34 -7.78 9.18
CA ASP A 189 -20.44 -8.74 9.19
C ASP A 189 -19.92 -10.12 8.81
N LEU A 190 -20.24 -11.12 9.62
CA LEU A 190 -19.77 -12.50 9.48
C LEU A 190 -20.95 -13.37 9.04
N LYS A 191 -20.77 -14.11 7.95
CA LYS A 191 -21.90 -14.82 7.33
C LYS A 191 -22.28 -16.05 8.15
N SER A 192 -23.57 -16.19 8.44
CA SER A 192 -24.13 -17.36 9.15
C SER A 192 -23.40 -17.66 10.46
N SER A 193 -23.08 -16.60 11.23
CA SER A 193 -22.38 -16.72 12.51
C SER A 193 -23.24 -16.36 13.70
N ILE A 194 -22.97 -16.97 14.85
CA ILE A 194 -23.57 -16.67 16.15
C ILE A 194 -22.44 -16.25 17.10
N LEU A 195 -22.73 -15.29 17.97
CA LEU A 195 -21.82 -14.86 19.02
C LEU A 195 -21.76 -15.92 20.13
N GLY A 196 -20.57 -16.39 20.50
CA GLY A 196 -20.40 -17.34 21.59
C GLY A 196 -20.88 -16.78 22.93
N LYS A 197 -21.34 -17.65 23.84
CA LYS A 197 -21.87 -17.23 25.16
C LYS A 197 -20.83 -16.47 26.00
N THR A 198 -19.54 -16.66 25.73
CA THR A 198 -18.40 -16.13 26.48
C THR A 198 -17.75 -14.89 25.87
N THR A 199 -18.21 -14.40 24.71
CA THR A 199 -17.62 -13.22 24.06
C THR A 199 -18.24 -11.91 24.53
N GLU A 200 -17.39 -10.95 24.87
CA GLU A 200 -17.81 -9.60 25.28
C GLU A 200 -18.58 -8.89 24.17
N LYS A 201 -19.78 -8.40 24.51
CA LYS A 201 -20.67 -7.70 23.56
C LYS A 201 -20.25 -6.25 23.28
N ARG A 202 -19.38 -5.68 24.12
CA ARG A 202 -18.96 -4.28 24.01
C ARG A 202 -17.51 -4.16 24.46
N ILE A 203 -16.69 -3.64 23.57
CA ILE A 203 -15.31 -3.26 23.85
C ILE A 203 -15.27 -1.74 24.03
N PRO A 204 -14.58 -1.21 25.06
CA PRO A 204 -14.49 0.22 25.36
C PRO A 204 -13.85 1.05 24.23
#